data_AF-A0A1U7XV68-F1
#
_entry.id   AF-A0A1U7XV68-F1
#
_cell.length_a   1.000
_cell.length_b   1.000
_cell.length_c   1.000
_cell.angle_alpha   90.00
_cell.angle_beta   90.00
_cell.angle_gamma   90.00
#
_symmetry.space_group_name_H-M   'P 1'
#
loop_
_entity.id
_entity.type
_entity.pdbx_description
1 polymer ?
#
loop_
_entity_poly.entity_id
_entity_poly.type
_entity_poly.pdbx_seq_one_letter_code
_entity_poly.pdbx_strand_id
1 'polypeptide(L)'
;MTWKFMLVLAWLSTLICLSTASSKGGESYVRDACSVTRYQDLCMRLLASFSSTAKNNPSKWARAGVSVTISQAKGVTQSLLKLKKHNSLKGRGRVALLDCAECLQDALDNLHNSLGVLRKLSSQTFNDQMGDVTTWLSAALTDEDTCLDGFEDQRRRKQVKLLLNRVTNVSYMTSNALALVNKLATTGPECLENS
;
A
#
# COMPACT_ATOMS: atom_id res chain seq x y z
N MET A 1 46.41 6.50 -64.49
CA MET A 1 46.65 7.85 -63.96
C MET A 1 45.31 8.56 -64.04
N THR A 2 44.57 8.91 -62.99
CA THR A 2 44.92 9.44 -61.67
C THR A 2 43.68 9.36 -60.76
N TRP A 3 43.88 8.84 -59.54
CA TRP A 3 43.45 9.46 -58.27
C TRP A 3 41.97 9.88 -58.07
N LYS A 4 41.23 9.12 -57.22
CA LYS A 4 40.49 9.54 -55.99
C LYS A 4 39.50 8.44 -55.62
N PHE A 5 39.87 7.49 -54.75
CA PHE A 5 39.74 7.58 -53.29
C PHE A 5 38.39 8.15 -52.83
N MET A 6 37.49 7.22 -52.50
CA MET A 6 36.65 7.11 -51.30
C MET A 6 35.70 8.26 -50.91
N LEU A 7 34.64 7.84 -50.21
CA LEU A 7 33.47 8.59 -49.67
C LEU A 7 32.29 8.48 -50.66
N VAL A 8 31.20 7.77 -50.39
CA VAL A 8 30.39 7.76 -49.17
C VAL A 8 29.66 6.41 -49.05
N LEU A 9 30.07 5.56 -48.11
CA LEU A 9 29.16 4.52 -47.59
C LEU A 9 28.31 5.23 -46.54
N ALA A 10 27.05 5.50 -46.87
CA ALA A 10 26.09 6.02 -45.90
C ALA A 10 25.82 4.93 -44.85
N TRP A 11 26.29 5.18 -43.64
CA TRP A 11 26.19 4.29 -42.50
C TRP A 11 24.73 4.02 -42.11
N LEU A 12 24.53 2.77 -41.70
CA LEU A 12 23.36 2.26 -40.99
C LEU A 12 22.98 3.11 -39.78
N SER A 13 21.77 2.79 -39.29
CA SER A 13 21.26 2.97 -37.94
C SER A 13 20.53 4.30 -37.68
N THR A 14 19.23 4.27 -37.96
CA THR A 14 18.24 4.99 -37.15
C THR A 14 18.43 4.60 -35.69
N LEU A 15 19.15 5.43 -34.95
CA LEU A 15 19.11 5.45 -33.49
C LEU A 15 17.69 5.83 -33.07
N ILE A 16 16.91 4.83 -32.69
CA ILE A 16 15.77 5.05 -31.81
C ILE A 16 16.38 5.53 -30.50
N CYS A 17 16.40 6.84 -30.28
CA CYS A 17 16.58 7.39 -28.93
C CYS A 17 15.35 7.02 -28.12
N LEU A 18 15.36 5.80 -27.55
CA LEU A 18 14.53 5.50 -26.42
C LEU A 18 15.15 6.24 -25.22
N SER A 19 14.70 7.46 -25.01
CA SER A 19 15.07 8.26 -23.84
C SER A 19 14.47 7.61 -22.60
N THR A 20 15.11 6.59 -22.02
CA THR A 20 14.87 6.23 -20.63
C THR A 20 15.57 7.25 -19.74
N ALA A 21 15.00 8.46 -19.69
CA ALA A 21 15.39 9.47 -18.73
C ALA A 21 14.67 9.21 -17.40
N SER A 22 15.48 8.99 -16.36
CA SER A 22 15.16 8.93 -14.93
C SER A 22 14.69 7.60 -14.33
N SER A 23 15.65 6.71 -14.01
CA SER A 23 15.44 5.63 -13.02
C SER A 23 16.16 5.85 -11.68
N LYS A 24 17.19 6.71 -11.60
CA LYS A 24 17.96 6.90 -10.35
C LYS A 24 17.20 7.66 -9.25
N GLY A 25 16.54 8.77 -9.59
CA GLY A 25 15.82 9.59 -8.59
C GLY A 25 14.50 8.97 -8.14
N GLY A 26 13.81 8.25 -9.03
CA GLY A 26 12.58 7.54 -8.67
C GLY A 26 12.84 6.35 -7.74
N GLU A 27 13.93 5.61 -7.96
CA GLU A 27 14.27 4.48 -7.08
C GLU A 27 14.71 4.96 -5.69
N SER A 28 15.38 6.12 -5.59
CA SER A 28 15.82 6.65 -4.29
C SER A 28 14.64 7.07 -3.41
N TYR A 29 13.64 7.80 -3.94
CA TYR A 29 12.55 8.30 -3.11
C TYR A 29 11.71 7.19 -2.46
N VAL A 30 11.36 6.14 -3.21
CA VAL A 30 10.58 5.02 -2.67
C VAL A 30 11.40 4.23 -1.64
N ARG A 31 12.70 4.07 -1.87
CA ARG A 31 13.61 3.40 -0.92
C ARG A 31 13.69 4.19 0.38
N ASP A 32 13.86 5.50 0.30
CA ASP A 32 13.93 6.38 1.45
C ASP A 32 12.62 6.37 2.25
N ALA A 33 11.48 6.49 1.57
CA ALA A 33 10.17 6.43 2.22
C ALA A 33 9.92 5.08 2.90
N CYS A 34 10.25 3.98 2.23
CA CYS A 34 10.03 2.63 2.77
C CYS A 34 11.03 2.22 3.85
N SER A 35 12.13 2.95 4.06
CA SER A 35 13.16 2.63 5.06
C SER A 35 12.64 2.58 6.50
N VAL A 36 11.58 3.35 6.81
CA VAL A 36 10.94 3.39 8.14
C VAL A 36 9.97 2.23 8.37
N THR A 37 9.69 1.43 7.34
CA THR A 37 8.65 0.40 7.38
C THR A 37 9.22 -0.96 7.79
N ARG A 38 8.39 -1.79 8.44
CA ARG A 38 8.79 -3.15 8.83
C ARG A 38 8.89 -4.09 7.63
N TYR A 39 7.97 -3.99 6.68
CA TYR A 39 7.92 -4.84 5.49
C TYR A 39 8.40 -4.07 4.25
N GLN A 40 9.70 -3.74 4.23
CA GLN A 40 10.30 -2.82 3.26
C GLN A 40 10.11 -3.25 1.82
N ASP A 41 10.37 -4.52 1.49
CA ASP A 41 10.21 -5.02 0.12
C ASP A 41 8.76 -4.94 -0.37
N LEU A 42 7.80 -5.17 0.54
CA LEU A 42 6.38 -5.03 0.25
C LEU A 42 6.03 -3.56 0.01
N CYS A 43 6.52 -2.66 0.85
CA CYS A 43 6.36 -1.21 0.68
C CYS A 43 6.91 -0.75 -0.68
N MET A 44 8.16 -1.11 -1.00
CA MET A 44 8.82 -0.69 -2.25
C MET A 44 8.06 -1.17 -3.47
N ARG A 45 7.63 -2.44 -3.51
CA ARG A 45 6.85 -2.99 -4.63
C ARG A 45 5.51 -2.28 -4.82
N LEU A 46 4.79 -1.99 -3.74
CA LEU A 46 3.45 -1.41 -3.82
C LEU A 46 3.47 0.09 -4.13
N LEU A 47 4.53 0.79 -3.72
CA LEU A 47 4.60 2.25 -3.78
C LEU A 47 5.51 2.79 -4.90
N ALA A 48 6.21 1.93 -5.64
CA ALA A 48 7.12 2.32 -6.71
C ALA A 48 6.50 3.31 -7.72
N SER A 49 5.24 3.09 -8.13
CA SER A 49 4.54 3.94 -9.10
C SER A 49 4.22 5.35 -8.57
N PHE A 50 4.27 5.57 -7.26
CA PHE A 50 4.02 6.87 -6.65
C PHE A 50 5.27 7.74 -6.57
N SER A 51 6.46 7.19 -6.85
CA SER A 51 7.73 7.86 -6.60
C SER A 51 7.89 9.22 -7.27
N SER A 52 7.52 9.34 -8.54
CA SER A 52 7.60 10.60 -9.29
C SER A 52 6.66 11.69 -8.74
N THR A 53 5.51 11.28 -8.20
CA THR A 53 4.49 12.17 -7.65
C THR A 53 4.78 12.54 -6.19
N ALA A 54 5.21 11.56 -5.39
CA ALA A 54 5.43 11.72 -3.96
C ALA A 54 6.78 12.37 -3.64
N LYS A 55 7.84 12.03 -4.40
CA LYS A 55 9.20 12.53 -4.19
C LYS A 55 9.62 12.44 -2.71
N ASN A 56 9.98 13.56 -2.10
CA ASN A 56 10.36 13.68 -0.69
C ASN A 56 9.19 14.07 0.23
N ASN A 57 7.94 14.08 -0.23
CA ASN A 57 6.79 14.54 0.56
C ASN A 57 6.17 13.39 1.38
N PRO A 58 6.27 13.39 2.73
CA PRO A 58 5.74 12.31 3.56
C PRO A 58 4.21 12.20 3.53
N SER A 59 3.48 13.30 3.35
CA SER A 59 2.02 13.30 3.22
C SER A 59 1.58 12.53 1.97
N LYS A 60 2.29 12.70 0.85
CA LYS A 60 2.03 11.93 -0.38
C LYS A 60 2.29 10.43 -0.17
N TRP A 61 3.35 10.06 0.55
CA TRP A 61 3.64 8.66 0.87
C TRP A 61 2.63 8.03 1.83
N ALA A 62 2.24 8.73 2.91
CA ALA A 62 1.22 8.27 3.84
C ALA A 62 -0.12 8.00 3.14
N ARG A 63 -0.58 8.94 2.30
CA ARG A 63 -1.79 8.77 1.49
C ARG A 63 -1.69 7.61 0.51
N ALA A 64 -0.55 7.45 -0.16
CA ALA A 64 -0.32 6.34 -1.09
C ALA A 64 -0.38 4.99 -0.35
N GLY A 65 0.31 4.89 0.80
CA GLY A 65 0.30 3.71 1.67
C GLY A 65 -1.12 3.31 2.07
N VAL A 66 -1.90 4.22 2.65
CA VAL A 66 -3.30 3.92 3.04
C VAL A 66 -4.15 3.57 1.81
N SER A 67 -3.98 4.26 0.68
CA SER A 67 -4.76 4.01 -0.53
C SER A 67 -4.52 2.62 -1.13
N VAL A 68 -3.27 2.13 -1.18
CA VAL A 68 -2.98 0.77 -1.68
C VAL A 68 -3.52 -0.29 -0.71
N THR A 69 -3.45 -0.03 0.60
CA THR A 69 -4.02 -0.90 1.63
C THR A 69 -5.53 -1.05 1.47
N ILE A 70 -6.28 0.05 1.28
CA ILE A 70 -7.73 0.01 1.00
C ILE A 70 -8.04 -0.87 -0.22
N SER A 71 -7.27 -0.72 -1.30
CA SER A 71 -7.49 -1.50 -2.52
C SER A 71 -7.36 -3.00 -2.26
N GLN A 72 -6.31 -3.39 -1.53
CA GLN A 72 -6.08 -4.79 -1.17
C GLN A 72 -7.15 -5.30 -0.22
N ALA A 73 -7.43 -4.58 0.88
CA ALA A 73 -8.44 -4.95 1.88
C ALA A 73 -9.81 -5.18 1.22
N LYS A 74 -10.23 -4.28 0.33
CA LYS A 74 -11.49 -4.42 -0.43
C LYS A 74 -11.52 -5.70 -1.26
N GLY A 75 -10.41 -6.05 -1.91
CA GLY A 75 -10.31 -7.31 -2.67
C GLY A 75 -10.41 -8.56 -1.79
N VAL A 76 -9.86 -8.51 -0.57
CA VAL A 76 -9.96 -9.59 0.42
C VAL A 76 -11.39 -9.71 0.95
N THR A 77 -12.02 -8.61 1.35
CA THR A 77 -13.41 -8.58 1.82
C THR A 77 -14.36 -9.12 0.75
N GLN A 78 -14.19 -8.77 -0.52
CA GLN A 78 -14.98 -9.35 -1.62
C GLN A 78 -14.77 -10.87 -1.77
N SER A 79 -13.54 -11.35 -1.59
CA SER A 79 -13.23 -12.79 -1.64
C SER A 79 -13.91 -13.54 -0.47
N LEU A 80 -13.91 -12.93 0.71
CA LEU A 80 -14.56 -13.44 1.90
C LEU A 80 -16.08 -13.53 1.73
N LEU A 81 -16.72 -12.47 1.21
CA LEU A 81 -18.16 -12.44 0.94
C LEU A 81 -18.58 -13.52 -0.09
N LYS A 82 -17.73 -13.83 -1.06
CA LYS A 82 -17.96 -14.95 -1.98
C LYS A 82 -17.96 -16.29 -1.25
N LEU A 83 -16.99 -16.54 -0.37
CA LEU A 83 -16.94 -17.75 0.45
C LEU A 83 -18.20 -17.88 1.34
N LYS A 84 -18.68 -16.75 1.89
CA LYS A 84 -19.92 -16.69 2.68
C LYS A 84 -21.13 -17.09 1.84
N LYS A 85 -21.25 -16.56 0.62
CA LYS A 85 -22.36 -16.85 -0.31
C LYS A 85 -22.39 -18.31 -0.77
N HIS A 86 -21.23 -18.91 -1.01
CA HIS A 86 -21.13 -20.31 -1.45
C HIS A 86 -21.33 -21.34 -0.32
N ASN A 87 -21.57 -20.89 0.93
CA ASN A 87 -21.69 -21.77 2.10
C ASN A 87 -20.53 -22.77 2.21
N SER A 88 -19.32 -22.35 1.82
CA SER A 88 -18.14 -23.21 1.71
C SER A 88 -17.62 -23.70 3.07
N LEU A 89 -18.11 -23.10 4.17
CA LEU A 89 -17.80 -23.45 5.55
C LEU A 89 -19.11 -23.70 6.34
N LYS A 90 -19.04 -24.59 7.34
CA LYS A 90 -20.15 -24.98 8.22
C LYS A 90 -19.68 -24.92 9.68
N GLY A 91 -20.64 -24.86 10.62
CA GLY A 91 -20.36 -24.84 12.06
C GLY A 91 -19.44 -23.69 12.46
N ARG A 92 -18.45 -23.95 13.33
CA ARG A 92 -17.46 -22.97 13.80
C ARG A 92 -16.77 -22.22 12.65
N GLY A 93 -16.48 -22.89 11.54
CA GLY A 93 -15.86 -22.24 10.38
C GLY A 93 -16.77 -21.22 9.67
N ARG A 94 -18.11 -21.35 9.78
CA ARG A 94 -19.03 -20.33 9.27
C ARG A 94 -19.10 -19.13 10.20
N VAL A 95 -19.07 -19.35 11.52
CA VAL A 95 -19.05 -18.27 12.52
C VAL A 95 -17.80 -17.42 12.33
N ALA A 96 -16.61 -18.05 12.32
CA ALA A 96 -15.34 -17.36 12.05
C ALA A 96 -15.34 -16.55 10.74
N LEU A 97 -16.04 -17.04 9.71
CA LEU A 97 -16.18 -16.35 8.43
C LEU A 97 -17.07 -15.11 8.50
N LEU A 98 -18.10 -15.13 9.34
CA LEU A 98 -18.96 -13.99 9.58
C LEU A 98 -18.23 -12.94 10.41
N ASP A 99 -17.58 -13.36 11.49
CA ASP A 99 -16.83 -12.47 12.39
C ASP A 99 -15.69 -11.78 11.63
N CYS A 100 -14.91 -12.53 10.84
CA CYS A 100 -13.88 -11.93 10.00
C CYS A 100 -14.46 -10.96 8.95
N ALA A 101 -15.71 -11.15 8.50
CA ALA A 101 -16.31 -10.23 7.53
C ALA A 101 -16.67 -8.88 8.15
N GLU A 102 -17.06 -8.90 9.41
CA GLU A 102 -17.29 -7.71 10.22
C GLU A 102 -15.96 -7.01 10.49
N CYS A 103 -14.96 -7.71 11.02
CA CYS A 103 -13.63 -7.14 11.27
C CYS A 103 -13.01 -6.52 10.01
N LEU A 104 -13.05 -7.19 8.85
CA LEU A 104 -12.50 -6.61 7.62
C LEU A 104 -13.32 -5.43 7.07
N GLN A 105 -14.60 -5.32 7.43
CA GLN A 105 -15.41 -4.14 7.09
C GLN A 105 -15.03 -2.96 8.01
N ASP A 106 -14.86 -3.19 9.30
CA ASP A 106 -14.41 -2.18 10.26
C ASP A 106 -13.00 -1.69 9.93
N ALA A 107 -12.08 -2.60 9.58
CA ALA A 107 -10.75 -2.25 9.09
C ALA A 107 -10.81 -1.35 7.84
N LEU A 108 -11.72 -1.65 6.90
CA LEU A 108 -11.92 -0.84 5.70
C LEU A 108 -12.44 0.56 6.04
N ASP A 109 -13.38 0.67 6.97
CA ASP A 109 -13.95 1.96 7.38
C ASP A 109 -12.89 2.81 8.09
N ASN A 110 -12.09 2.20 8.98
CA ASN A 110 -10.94 2.82 9.63
C ASN A 110 -9.89 3.33 8.61
N LEU A 111 -9.57 2.52 7.60
CA LEU A 111 -8.68 2.91 6.51
C LEU A 111 -9.26 4.07 5.68
N HIS A 112 -10.57 4.07 5.41
CA HIS A 112 -11.24 5.13 4.69
C HIS A 112 -11.28 6.45 5.47
N ASN A 113 -11.55 6.40 6.77
CA ASN A 113 -11.48 7.56 7.67
C ASN A 113 -10.07 8.16 7.68
N SER A 114 -9.06 7.29 7.82
CA SER A 114 -7.64 7.65 7.77
C SER A 114 -7.30 8.40 6.47
N LEU A 115 -7.67 7.84 5.32
CA LEU A 115 -7.42 8.48 4.02
C LEU A 115 -8.20 9.80 3.86
N GLY A 116 -9.41 9.87 4.42
CA GLY A 116 -10.24 11.07 4.42
C GLY A 116 -9.56 12.24 5.13
N VAL A 117 -9.02 12.01 6.32
CA VAL A 117 -8.26 13.01 7.09
C VAL A 117 -6.94 13.36 6.42
N LEU A 118 -6.17 12.36 5.96
CA LEU A 118 -4.89 12.60 5.25
C LEU A 118 -5.02 13.46 3.99
N ARG A 119 -6.20 13.49 3.36
CA ARG A 119 -6.50 14.34 2.19
C ARG A 119 -6.85 15.79 2.55
N LYS A 120 -7.12 16.07 3.82
CA LYS A 120 -7.61 17.36 4.32
C LYS A 120 -6.78 17.86 5.51
N LEU A 121 -5.49 17.48 5.54
CA LEU A 121 -4.58 17.91 6.59
C LEU A 121 -4.49 19.44 6.62
N SER A 122 -4.51 19.99 7.83
CA SER A 122 -4.37 21.41 8.10
C SER A 122 -3.26 21.60 9.10
N SER A 123 -2.40 22.60 8.90
CA SER A 123 -1.35 22.94 9.86
C SER A 123 -1.92 23.34 11.23
N GLN A 124 -3.15 23.88 11.28
CA GLN A 124 -3.79 24.32 12.52
C GLN A 124 -4.24 23.16 13.41
N THR A 125 -4.70 22.05 12.83
CA THR A 125 -5.23 20.88 13.55
C THR A 125 -4.41 19.61 13.32
N PHE A 126 -3.18 19.75 12.82
CA PHE A 126 -2.34 18.65 12.35
C PHE A 126 -2.16 17.55 13.41
N ASN A 127 -1.84 17.92 14.65
CA ASN A 127 -1.58 16.93 15.70
C ASN A 127 -2.80 16.08 16.02
N ASP A 128 -3.97 16.70 16.15
CA ASP A 128 -5.23 15.99 16.41
C ASP A 128 -5.57 15.07 15.23
N GLN A 129 -5.47 15.59 14.00
CA GLN A 129 -5.69 14.83 12.76
C GLN A 129 -4.75 13.62 12.65
N MET A 130 -3.47 13.79 12.97
CA MET A 130 -2.51 12.67 12.96
C MET A 130 -2.77 11.67 14.09
N GLY A 131 -3.27 12.13 15.24
CA GLY A 131 -3.74 11.27 16.33
C GLY A 131 -4.91 10.39 15.92
N ASP A 132 -5.91 10.96 15.26
CA ASP A 132 -7.06 10.22 14.72
C ASP A 132 -6.63 9.17 13.69
N VAL A 133 -5.79 9.56 12.71
CA VAL A 133 -5.28 8.65 11.67
C VAL A 133 -4.48 7.49 12.30
N THR A 134 -3.63 7.78 13.28
CA THR A 134 -2.84 6.76 13.98
C THR A 134 -3.74 5.77 14.73
N THR A 135 -4.78 6.28 15.38
CA THR A 135 -5.76 5.49 16.11
C THR A 135 -6.51 4.55 15.17
N TRP A 136 -7.07 5.06 14.06
CA TRP A 136 -7.81 4.24 13.11
C TRP A 136 -6.92 3.20 12.42
N LEU A 137 -5.69 3.52 12.05
CA LEU A 137 -4.78 2.52 11.47
C LEU A 137 -4.39 1.42 12.47
N SER A 138 -4.28 1.75 13.76
CA SER A 138 -4.04 0.77 14.82
C SER A 138 -5.27 -0.11 15.08
N ALA A 139 -6.48 0.47 15.00
CA ALA A 139 -7.74 -0.27 15.06
C ALA A 139 -7.86 -1.25 13.88
N ALA A 140 -7.59 -0.79 12.65
CA ALA A 140 -7.59 -1.66 11.47
C ALA A 140 -6.65 -2.86 11.58
N LEU A 141 -5.45 -2.69 12.16
CA LEU A 141 -4.54 -3.80 12.46
C LEU A 141 -5.15 -4.78 13.47
N THR A 142 -5.81 -4.26 14.50
CA THR A 142 -6.46 -5.09 15.54
C THR A 142 -7.62 -5.90 14.95
N ASP A 143 -8.40 -5.30 14.06
CA ASP A 143 -9.49 -5.98 13.36
C ASP A 143 -8.96 -7.09 12.43
N GLU A 144 -7.90 -6.80 11.68
CA GLU A 144 -7.24 -7.78 10.80
C GLU A 144 -6.66 -8.97 11.59
N ASP A 145 -6.00 -8.70 12.72
CA ASP A 145 -5.47 -9.74 13.61
C ASP A 145 -6.60 -10.57 14.25
N THR A 146 -7.67 -9.91 14.70
CA THR A 146 -8.87 -10.59 15.24
C THR A 146 -9.51 -11.52 14.21
N CYS A 147 -9.60 -11.09 12.94
CA CYS A 147 -10.05 -11.99 11.86
C CYS A 147 -9.14 -13.23 11.75
N LEU A 148 -7.81 -13.08 11.84
CA LEU A 148 -6.87 -14.19 11.69
C LEU A 148 -6.98 -15.21 12.84
N ASP A 149 -7.24 -14.74 14.05
CA ASP A 149 -7.37 -15.55 15.26
C ASP A 149 -8.67 -16.36 15.28
N GLY A 150 -9.74 -15.84 14.68
CA GLY A 150 -11.03 -16.55 14.56
C GLY A 150 -10.95 -17.91 13.81
N PHE A 151 -9.87 -18.17 13.06
CA PHE A 151 -9.73 -19.38 12.24
C PHE A 151 -8.71 -20.41 12.73
N GLU A 152 -8.17 -20.32 13.95
CA GLU A 152 -7.14 -21.24 14.47
C GLU A 152 -7.41 -22.74 14.19
N ASP A 153 -8.63 -23.21 14.43
CA ASP A 153 -9.02 -24.62 14.21
C ASP A 153 -9.26 -25.01 12.75
N GLN A 154 -9.37 -24.04 11.83
CA GLN A 154 -9.81 -24.25 10.45
C GLN A 154 -8.69 -24.01 9.41
N ARG A 155 -7.47 -23.68 9.85
CA ARG A 155 -6.32 -23.30 8.99
C ARG A 155 -5.91 -24.37 7.97
N ARG A 156 -6.29 -25.64 8.17
CA ARG A 156 -5.95 -26.76 7.26
C ARG A 156 -6.73 -26.76 5.94
N ARG A 157 -7.88 -26.06 5.87
CA ARG A 157 -8.67 -25.98 4.63
C ARG A 157 -8.00 -25.04 3.64
N LYS A 158 -7.68 -25.52 2.42
CA LYS A 158 -6.94 -24.76 1.40
C LYS A 158 -7.53 -23.36 1.14
N GLN A 159 -8.86 -23.26 0.99
CA GLN A 159 -9.53 -21.98 0.75
C GLN A 159 -9.43 -21.00 1.93
N VAL A 160 -9.47 -21.51 3.18
CA VAL A 160 -9.28 -20.71 4.40
C VAL A 160 -7.84 -20.24 4.48
N LYS A 161 -6.87 -21.13 4.26
CA LYS A 161 -5.45 -20.77 4.23
C LYS A 161 -5.16 -19.66 3.21
N LEU A 162 -5.73 -19.74 2.02
CA LEU A 162 -5.57 -18.70 0.98
C LEU A 162 -6.19 -17.36 1.40
N LEU A 163 -7.35 -17.39 2.05
CA LEU A 163 -7.97 -16.20 2.60
C LEU A 163 -7.10 -15.57 3.70
N LEU A 164 -6.67 -16.36 4.69
CA LEU A 164 -5.86 -15.89 5.81
C LEU A 164 -4.54 -15.28 5.34
N ASN A 165 -3.86 -15.93 4.39
CA ASN A 165 -2.64 -15.36 3.79
C ASN A 165 -2.89 -13.97 3.15
N ARG A 166 -4.07 -13.76 2.57
CA ARG A 166 -4.43 -12.46 2.01
C ARG A 166 -4.71 -11.43 3.10
N VAL A 167 -5.39 -11.81 4.17
CA VAL A 167 -5.62 -10.94 5.35
C VAL A 167 -4.29 -10.57 6.00
N THR A 168 -3.38 -11.53 6.21
CA THR A 168 -2.02 -11.26 6.70
C THR A 168 -1.26 -10.30 5.79
N ASN A 169 -1.41 -10.42 4.46
CA ASN A 169 -0.78 -9.46 3.56
C ASN A 169 -1.39 -8.05 3.70
N VAL A 170 -2.71 -7.95 3.97
CA VAL A 170 -3.33 -6.65 4.29
C VAL A 170 -2.72 -6.09 5.59
N SER A 171 -2.56 -6.88 6.65
CA SER A 171 -1.96 -6.37 7.90
C SER A 171 -0.52 -5.93 7.77
N TYR A 172 0.25 -6.56 6.89
CA TYR A 172 1.58 -6.05 6.54
C TYR A 172 1.53 -4.71 5.80
N MET A 173 0.53 -4.51 4.93
CA MET A 173 0.31 -3.24 4.24
C MET A 173 -0.20 -2.15 5.20
N THR A 174 -1.12 -2.47 6.10
CA THR A 174 -1.61 -1.56 7.16
C THR A 174 -0.48 -1.15 8.09
N SER A 175 0.38 -2.09 8.50
CA SER A 175 1.58 -1.81 9.31
C SER A 175 2.55 -0.87 8.61
N ASN A 176 2.82 -1.08 7.32
CA ASN A 176 3.64 -0.16 6.53
C ASN A 176 2.99 1.22 6.38
N ALA A 177 1.67 1.29 6.16
CA ALA A 177 0.93 2.55 6.07
C ALA A 177 1.01 3.34 7.38
N LEU A 178 0.87 2.66 8.53
CA LEU A 178 1.03 3.27 9.85
C LEU A 178 2.44 3.82 10.06
N ALA A 179 3.48 3.10 9.63
CA ALA A 179 4.86 3.61 9.71
C ALA A 179 5.08 4.87 8.87
N LEU A 180 4.49 4.95 7.67
CA LEU A 180 4.55 6.16 6.83
C LEU A 180 3.77 7.33 7.45
N VAL A 181 2.62 7.06 8.06
CA VAL A 181 1.84 8.05 8.84
C VAL A 181 2.63 8.56 10.04
N ASN A 182 3.31 7.69 10.78
CA ASN A 182 4.16 8.09 11.89
C ASN A 182 5.36 8.94 11.42
N LYS A 183 5.92 8.62 10.25
CA LYS A 183 6.95 9.46 9.62
C LYS A 183 6.42 10.85 9.26
N LEU A 184 5.18 10.95 8.76
CA LEU A 184 4.53 12.24 8.54
C LEU A 184 4.32 13.00 9.85
N ALA A 185 3.77 12.35 10.89
CA ALA A 185 3.51 12.96 12.19
C ALA A 185 4.78 13.53 12.83
N THR A 186 5.91 12.81 12.71
CA THR A 186 7.22 13.25 13.21
C THR A 186 7.89 14.31 12.35
N THR A 187 7.55 14.39 11.05
CA THR A 187 8.09 15.43 10.17
C THR A 187 7.41 16.77 10.43
N GLY A 188 6.11 16.75 10.75
CA GLY A 188 5.33 17.95 11.00
C GLY A 188 4.60 18.50 9.76
N PRO A 189 3.81 19.58 9.94
CA PRO A 189 2.95 20.15 8.91
C PRO A 189 3.73 20.93 7.83
N GLU A 190 5.03 21.14 7.96
CA GLU A 190 5.87 21.88 7.01
C GLU A 190 5.83 21.26 5.60
N CYS A 191 5.59 19.94 5.52
CA CYS A 191 5.44 19.25 4.24
C CYS A 191 4.13 19.56 3.49
N LEU A 192 3.19 20.26 4.15
CA LEU A 192 1.90 20.65 3.58
C LEU A 192 1.96 21.93 2.75
N GLU A 193 2.91 22.82 3.05
CA GLU A 193 3.01 24.17 2.46
C GLU A 193 3.45 24.19 0.98
N ASN A 194 3.95 23.05 0.47
CA ASN A 194 4.44 22.89 -0.90
C ASN A 194 3.75 21.72 -1.65
N SER A 195 2.52 21.37 -1.26
CA SER A 195 1.80 20.15 -1.70
C SER A 195 1.23 20.20 -3.11
#